data_AF-A0A2K8NDN1-F1
#
_entry.id   AF-A0A2K8NDN1-F1
#
_cell.length_a   1.000
_cell.length_b   1.000
_cell.length_c   1.000
_cell.angle_alpha   90.00
_cell.angle_beta   90.00
_cell.angle_gamma   90.00
#
_symmetry.space_group_name_H-M   'P 1'
#
loop_
_entity.id
_entity.type
_entity.pdbx_description
1 polymer ?
#
loop_
_entity_poly.entity_id
_entity_poly.type
_entity_poly.pdbx_seq_one_letter_code
_entity_poly.pdbx_strand_id
1 'polypeptide(L)'
;MSNTSDQEGSKKGWGPAKSRRKDGSFRHPLPLLGRGRAARSPGPQASARGQGSESPDTGSSSGGDRSEDRSSQSAASKSAGSLLRDVSGVVQWMRDTLGQSDDFVVRGFSVFGRFPAALFFFSAMVELTVVNEDILRPLMAGPAHPRDRKLSPPELKKILLNETIYHCETQLEPDPQKVQEAVLRGETAIVVEGMDEAILIDTRTIEKRSVDQPETEQVIRGARDGFIELISTNISLLRYRLQTPDFRVKMIQLGRESKIKTAVCYIEGVVNPELVKEVWERMSKITIDAVEAAGYIEQLIEDHHTSPFPQVQNTERPDKAVASLLEGRVVILTDGTPFALIVPAVFAQFLQTIDDYSERFLMASMVRTIRFVALIFSLIFPSLYVSLISYNPELIPTRFAVAVAGGRAGVPFPAVIEVLIMEIAIEVLREATIRMPEQVGGALSIVGALVIGQAAVSAGFASPITVVVVALTTIGSFATPAYSAAVALRMLRFPLTILAGMFGLYGVMIGLIAISNHLLSLRSFGVPYFSPLVPTDWQGIKDTLLRSPLWTLTKRPAHLFTRNPTRVGKKTIQAMMRPTGSPLQPSKYVKKEGGAGAGSKADHHNPSDGGGH
;
A
#
# COMPACT_ATOMS: atom_id res chain seq x y z
N MET A 1 -43.10 21.12 46.77
CA MET A 1 -42.55 22.42 46.31
C MET A 1 -42.45 22.30 44.79
N SER A 2 -43.55 22.57 44.08
CA SER A 2 -43.90 23.87 43.42
C SER A 2 -43.27 23.97 42.02
N ASN A 3 -43.94 24.27 40.92
CA ASN A 3 -45.36 24.43 40.55
C ASN A 3 -45.38 24.57 39.00
N THR A 4 -46.42 24.04 38.32
CA THR A 4 -47.15 24.58 37.13
C THR A 4 -46.37 25.20 35.94
N SER A 5 -46.40 24.70 34.69
CA SER A 5 -47.50 24.51 33.68
C SER A 5 -47.95 25.77 32.91
N ASP A 6 -48.26 25.55 31.62
CA ASP A 6 -49.00 26.37 30.61
C ASP A 6 -48.16 27.31 29.70
N GLN A 7 -48.40 27.47 28.38
CA GLN A 7 -49.43 27.02 27.41
C GLN A 7 -48.93 27.34 25.96
N GLU A 8 -49.11 26.46 24.96
CA GLU A 8 -50.06 26.49 23.81
C GLU A 8 -49.80 27.40 22.57
N GLY A 9 -50.08 26.80 21.38
CA GLY A 9 -50.31 27.45 20.07
C GLY A 9 -49.30 27.03 18.98
N SER A 10 -49.62 26.54 17.76
CA SER A 10 -50.83 26.63 16.94
C SER A 10 -50.75 25.61 15.75
N LYS A 11 -51.92 25.19 15.25
CA LYS A 11 -52.17 24.25 14.15
C LYS A 11 -51.99 24.87 12.75
N LYS A 12 -51.62 24.04 11.76
CA LYS A 12 -52.03 23.98 10.32
C LYS A 12 -51.00 23.06 9.62
N GLY A 13 -51.28 21.88 9.07
CA GLY A 13 -52.36 21.49 8.18
C GLY A 13 -51.94 21.74 6.73
N TRP A 14 -51.59 20.70 5.96
CA TRP A 14 -51.85 20.53 4.52
C TRP A 14 -51.47 19.11 4.06
N GLY A 15 -52.37 18.48 3.30
CA GLY A 15 -52.29 17.12 2.79
C GLY A 15 -51.63 17.00 1.40
N PRO A 16 -51.66 15.80 0.79
CA PRO A 16 -50.73 15.38 -0.27
C PRO A 16 -51.25 15.64 -1.69
N ALA A 17 -50.33 15.87 -2.63
CA ALA A 17 -50.64 16.04 -4.06
C ALA A 17 -50.16 14.87 -4.92
N LYS A 18 -51.08 14.42 -5.76
CA LYS A 18 -51.07 13.28 -6.69
C LYS A 18 -50.19 13.47 -7.93
N SER A 19 -49.70 12.32 -8.42
CA SER A 19 -49.63 11.83 -9.82
C SER A 19 -49.48 12.82 -11.00
N ARG A 20 -48.54 12.51 -11.90
CA ARG A 20 -48.81 12.53 -13.35
C ARG A 20 -47.81 11.68 -14.15
N ARG A 21 -48.35 10.70 -14.88
CA ARG A 21 -47.76 10.08 -16.09
C ARG A 21 -47.55 11.14 -17.16
N LYS A 22 -46.57 10.94 -18.05
CA LYS A 22 -46.80 10.98 -19.51
C LYS A 22 -45.65 10.36 -20.31
N ASP A 23 -46.08 9.65 -21.34
CA ASP A 23 -45.36 8.91 -22.36
C ASP A 23 -44.46 9.78 -23.25
N GLY A 24 -43.49 9.14 -23.90
CA GLY A 24 -42.65 9.76 -24.93
C GLY A 24 -41.86 8.71 -25.73
N SER A 25 -42.57 7.94 -26.55
CA SER A 25 -42.03 7.03 -27.58
C SER A 25 -41.25 7.79 -28.66
N PHE A 26 -40.09 7.28 -29.10
CA PHE A 26 -39.64 7.43 -30.49
C PHE A 26 -38.76 6.24 -30.93
N ARG A 27 -39.23 5.53 -31.97
CA ARG A 27 -38.51 4.53 -32.79
C ARG A 27 -37.77 5.28 -33.91
N HIS A 28 -36.59 4.85 -34.37
CA HIS A 28 -36.30 3.99 -35.55
C HIS A 28 -34.88 4.41 -36.09
N PRO A 29 -34.26 3.75 -37.09
CA PRO A 29 -33.74 2.38 -37.16
C PRO A 29 -32.25 2.31 -37.62
N LEU A 30 -31.71 1.08 -37.66
CA LEU A 30 -30.44 0.65 -38.30
C LEU A 30 -30.29 1.06 -39.78
N PRO A 31 -29.08 0.93 -40.34
CA PRO A 31 -28.87 -0.18 -41.28
C PRO A 31 -27.53 -0.93 -41.17
N LEU A 32 -27.60 -2.18 -41.62
CA LEU A 32 -26.57 -3.20 -41.85
C LEU A 32 -25.67 -2.88 -43.05
N LEU A 33 -24.39 -3.30 -42.98
CA LEU A 33 -23.50 -3.78 -44.06
C LEU A 33 -22.12 -4.04 -43.38
N GLY A 34 -21.43 -5.18 -43.46
CA GLY A 34 -21.35 -6.22 -44.47
C GLY A 34 -19.88 -6.33 -44.94
N ARG A 35 -19.31 -7.55 -44.94
CA ARG A 35 -17.93 -7.97 -45.35
C ARG A 35 -16.88 -7.85 -44.24
N GLY A 36 -16.10 -8.87 -43.85
CA GLY A 36 -15.69 -10.09 -44.53
C GLY A 36 -14.31 -9.91 -45.17
N ARG A 37 -13.22 -10.27 -44.47
CA ARG A 37 -12.00 -10.82 -45.07
C ARG A 37 -10.98 -11.30 -44.03
N ALA A 38 -10.54 -12.54 -44.24
CA ALA A 38 -9.42 -13.19 -43.62
C ALA A 38 -8.07 -12.66 -44.15
N ALA A 39 -7.04 -12.65 -43.30
CA ALA A 39 -5.62 -12.81 -43.66
C ALA A 39 -4.84 -13.07 -42.36
N ARG A 40 -4.46 -14.34 -42.11
CA ARG A 40 -3.10 -14.89 -42.34
C ARG A 40 -2.04 -14.37 -41.38
N SER A 41 -1.69 -15.26 -40.45
CA SER A 41 -0.39 -15.40 -39.79
C SER A 41 0.77 -15.43 -40.77
N PRO A 42 1.98 -15.12 -40.28
CA PRO A 42 3.05 -16.10 -40.43
C PRO A 42 3.86 -16.30 -39.14
N GLY A 43 4.05 -17.57 -38.79
CA GLY A 43 5.14 -18.03 -37.94
C GLY A 43 6.45 -18.22 -38.74
N PRO A 44 7.50 -18.80 -38.13
CA PRO A 44 8.77 -18.11 -37.95
C PRO A 44 9.88 -18.61 -38.89
N GLN A 45 10.88 -17.76 -39.14
CA GLN A 45 12.17 -18.19 -39.69
C GLN A 45 13.25 -18.18 -38.61
N ALA A 46 13.91 -19.32 -38.51
CA ALA A 46 15.09 -19.57 -37.71
C ALA A 46 16.34 -19.00 -38.40
N SER A 47 17.29 -18.50 -37.61
CA SER A 47 18.71 -18.54 -37.96
C SER A 47 19.54 -18.82 -36.70
N ALA A 48 20.23 -19.94 -36.75
CA ALA A 48 21.21 -20.39 -35.77
C ALA A 48 22.59 -19.72 -36.00
N ARG A 49 23.47 -19.91 -34.98
CA ARG A 49 24.90 -19.53 -34.83
C ARG A 49 25.09 -18.29 -33.95
N GLY A 50 25.92 -18.30 -32.90
CA GLY A 50 26.90 -19.28 -32.46
C GLY A 50 27.30 -19.10 -30.99
N GLN A 51 27.88 -20.17 -30.45
CA GLN A 51 28.55 -20.24 -29.16
C GLN A 51 29.94 -19.60 -29.23
N GLY A 52 30.42 -19.05 -28.11
CA GLY A 52 31.85 -19.07 -27.78
C GLY A 52 32.45 -17.80 -27.18
N SER A 53 33.41 -18.04 -26.28
CA SER A 53 34.42 -17.17 -25.64
C SER A 53 33.92 -16.12 -24.64
N GLU A 54 34.06 -16.35 -23.34
CA GLU A 54 35.28 -16.17 -22.51
C GLU A 54 35.69 -14.70 -22.38
N SER A 55 35.54 -14.18 -21.15
CA SER A 55 36.14 -12.92 -20.69
C SER A 55 37.40 -13.24 -19.90
N PRO A 56 38.55 -12.60 -20.18
CA PRO A 56 39.64 -12.56 -19.23
C PRO A 56 39.65 -11.22 -18.48
N ASP A 57 39.82 -11.33 -17.17
CA ASP A 57 40.32 -10.29 -16.29
C ASP A 57 41.71 -9.81 -16.73
N THR A 58 41.93 -8.50 -16.77
CA THR A 58 43.21 -7.88 -16.42
C THR A 58 42.96 -6.47 -15.88
N GLY A 59 43.47 -6.19 -14.68
CA GLY A 59 43.47 -4.85 -14.10
C GLY A 59 44.70 -4.02 -14.52
N SER A 60 44.62 -2.70 -14.37
CA SER A 60 45.54 -1.90 -13.52
C SER A 60 45.41 -0.39 -13.78
N SER A 61 45.44 0.33 -12.66
CA SER A 61 45.83 1.73 -12.37
C SER A 61 46.02 2.77 -13.48
N SER A 62 45.35 3.91 -13.30
CA SER A 62 45.89 5.30 -13.15
C SER A 62 44.70 6.25 -13.38
N GLY A 63 44.48 7.36 -12.68
CA GLY A 63 45.42 8.34 -12.16
C GLY A 63 45.23 9.64 -12.94
N GLY A 64 44.13 10.36 -12.69
CA GLY A 64 43.90 11.72 -13.18
C GLY A 64 42.73 11.88 -14.14
N ASP A 65 41.58 12.36 -13.65
CA ASP A 65 40.94 13.55 -14.20
C ASP A 65 39.80 14.01 -13.26
N ARG A 66 39.89 15.24 -12.75
CA ARG A 66 38.80 15.92 -12.02
C ARG A 66 38.45 17.27 -12.64
N SER A 67 38.93 17.50 -13.87
CA SER A 67 38.77 18.75 -14.61
C SER A 67 37.74 18.62 -15.75
N GLU A 68 37.53 17.41 -16.28
CA GLU A 68 36.65 17.18 -17.44
C GLU A 68 35.15 16.98 -17.09
N ASP A 69 34.80 16.67 -15.84
CA ASP A 69 33.39 16.44 -15.45
C ASP A 69 32.57 17.74 -15.29
N ARG A 70 33.22 18.90 -15.17
CA ARG A 70 32.52 20.20 -15.08
C ARG A 70 32.18 20.79 -16.45
N SER A 71 32.95 20.48 -17.49
CA SER A 71 32.69 20.94 -18.85
C SER A 71 31.61 20.10 -19.55
N SER A 72 31.53 18.79 -19.24
CA SER A 72 30.49 17.89 -19.76
C SER A 72 29.10 18.17 -19.17
N GLN A 73 28.99 18.50 -17.88
CA GLN A 73 27.72 18.91 -17.25
C GLN A 73 27.21 20.29 -17.74
N SER A 74 28.11 21.24 -18.03
CA SER A 74 27.74 22.56 -18.55
C SER A 74 27.26 22.50 -20.02
N ALA A 75 27.81 21.58 -20.83
CA ALA A 75 27.40 21.38 -22.22
C ALA A 75 26.04 20.66 -22.33
N ALA A 76 25.75 19.68 -21.46
CA ALA A 76 24.46 18.99 -21.42
C ALA A 76 23.31 19.95 -21.04
N SER A 77 23.54 20.83 -20.05
CA SER A 77 22.61 21.88 -19.62
C SER A 77 22.25 22.87 -20.74
N LYS A 78 23.21 23.23 -21.61
CA LYS A 78 22.95 24.15 -22.75
C LYS A 78 22.13 23.53 -23.87
N SER A 79 22.19 22.21 -24.07
CA SER A 79 21.32 21.53 -25.04
C SER A 79 19.92 21.28 -24.49
N ALA A 80 19.80 21.08 -23.17
CA ALA A 80 18.53 20.83 -22.49
C ALA A 80 17.64 22.08 -22.39
N GLY A 81 18.22 23.26 -22.12
CA GLY A 81 17.49 24.54 -22.13
C GLY A 81 16.96 24.95 -23.51
N SER A 82 17.47 24.34 -24.60
CA SER A 82 16.91 24.54 -25.95
C SER A 82 15.52 23.91 -26.10
N LEU A 83 15.20 22.89 -25.30
CA LEU A 83 13.94 22.17 -25.38
C LEU A 83 12.78 23.00 -24.79
N LEU A 84 13.05 23.83 -23.79
CA LEU A 84 12.04 24.69 -23.14
C LEU A 84 11.53 25.85 -24.01
N ARG A 85 12.24 26.17 -25.10
CA ARG A 85 11.87 27.27 -26.00
C ARG A 85 10.64 26.98 -26.86
N ASP A 86 10.41 25.70 -27.16
CA ASP A 86 9.27 25.21 -27.95
C ASP A 86 8.26 24.55 -27.00
N VAL A 87 7.14 25.23 -26.77
CA VAL A 87 6.07 24.74 -25.89
C VAL A 87 5.51 23.40 -26.40
N SER A 88 5.39 23.23 -27.72
CA SER A 88 4.84 22.00 -28.31
C SER A 88 5.78 20.82 -28.05
N GLY A 89 7.09 21.04 -28.20
CA GLY A 89 8.12 20.06 -27.89
C GLY A 89 8.10 19.62 -26.42
N VAL A 90 8.02 20.57 -25.48
CA VAL A 90 7.95 20.25 -24.03
C VAL A 90 6.67 19.50 -23.69
N VAL A 91 5.52 19.91 -24.23
CA VAL A 91 4.24 19.23 -23.98
C VAL A 91 4.32 17.77 -24.41
N GLN A 92 4.88 17.50 -25.58
CA GLN A 92 5.05 16.14 -26.07
C GLN A 92 6.02 15.34 -25.18
N TRP A 93 7.17 15.92 -24.84
CA TRP A 93 8.17 15.30 -23.95
C TRP A 93 7.60 14.96 -22.57
N MET A 94 6.85 15.87 -21.95
CA MET A 94 6.18 15.64 -20.66
C MET A 94 5.14 14.53 -20.76
N ARG A 95 4.33 14.49 -21.83
CA ARG A 95 3.34 13.43 -22.06
C ARG A 95 3.98 12.06 -22.29
N ASP A 96 5.10 12.02 -23.01
CA ASP A 96 5.80 10.76 -23.28
C ASP A 96 6.48 10.22 -22.00
N THR A 97 7.00 11.11 -21.15
CA THR A 97 7.71 10.70 -19.93
C THR A 97 6.78 10.37 -18.76
N LEU A 98 5.74 11.19 -18.54
CA LEU A 98 4.73 10.96 -17.49
C LEU A 98 3.58 10.03 -17.95
N GLY A 99 3.64 9.56 -19.19
CA GLY A 99 2.69 8.64 -19.80
C GLY A 99 1.25 9.13 -19.77
N GLN A 100 0.32 8.20 -20.03
CA GLN A 100 -1.11 8.44 -19.90
C GLN A 100 -1.55 8.20 -18.45
N SER A 101 -1.46 9.25 -17.62
CA SER A 101 -2.03 9.28 -16.28
C SER A 101 -3.19 10.29 -16.25
N ASP A 102 -4.35 9.89 -15.75
CA ASP A 102 -5.56 10.72 -15.77
C ASP A 102 -5.54 11.86 -14.74
N ASP A 103 -4.62 11.79 -13.76
CA ASP A 103 -4.38 12.83 -12.76
C ASP A 103 -3.39 13.91 -13.24
N PHE A 104 -2.71 13.70 -14.37
CA PHE A 104 -1.78 14.67 -14.96
C PHE A 104 -2.50 15.61 -15.91
N VAL A 105 -2.50 16.90 -15.59
CA VAL A 105 -3.18 17.93 -16.37
C VAL A 105 -2.16 18.77 -17.12
N VAL A 106 -2.38 18.89 -18.43
CA VAL A 106 -1.65 19.79 -19.33
C VAL A 106 -2.65 20.78 -19.88
N ARG A 107 -2.48 22.07 -19.58
CA ARG A 107 -3.34 23.14 -20.08
C ARG A 107 -2.55 24.10 -20.94
N GLY A 108 -2.89 24.16 -22.24
CA GLY A 108 -2.40 25.19 -23.14
C GLY A 108 -3.18 26.50 -22.96
N PHE A 109 -2.47 27.63 -22.98
CA PHE A 109 -3.05 28.96 -22.93
C PHE A 109 -2.12 29.97 -23.63
N SER A 110 -2.50 31.24 -23.65
CA SER A 110 -1.64 32.31 -24.18
C SER A 110 -1.46 33.39 -23.13
N VAL A 111 -0.21 33.59 -22.72
CA VAL A 111 0.18 34.68 -21.83
C VAL A 111 -0.08 36.00 -22.54
N PHE A 112 -0.83 36.88 -21.89
CA PHE A 112 -1.24 38.19 -22.43
C PHE A 112 -1.91 38.12 -23.82
N GLY A 113 -2.50 36.98 -24.18
CA GLY A 113 -3.07 36.73 -25.51
C GLY A 113 -2.07 36.70 -26.67
N ARG A 114 -0.76 36.69 -26.39
CA ARG A 114 0.30 36.82 -27.42
C ARG A 114 1.30 35.67 -27.42
N PHE A 115 1.73 35.21 -26.24
CA PHE A 115 2.76 34.18 -26.12
C PHE A 115 2.12 32.84 -25.78
N PRO A 116 2.21 31.82 -26.66
CA PRO A 116 1.78 30.47 -26.32
C PRO A 116 2.48 29.99 -25.05
N ALA A 117 1.73 29.33 -24.17
CA ALA A 117 2.25 28.78 -22.94
C ALA A 117 1.52 27.49 -22.57
N ALA A 118 2.19 26.64 -21.81
CA ALA A 118 1.60 25.42 -21.25
C ALA A 118 1.83 25.40 -19.74
N LEU A 119 0.82 24.93 -19.03
CA LEU A 119 0.83 24.75 -17.59
C LEU A 119 0.66 23.25 -17.28
N PHE A 120 1.51 22.73 -16.40
CA PHE A 120 1.63 21.33 -16.05
C PHE A 120 1.50 21.15 -14.54
N PHE A 121 0.60 20.26 -14.12
CA PHE A 121 0.42 19.92 -12.70
C PHE A 121 -0.31 18.57 -12.55
N PHE A 122 -0.24 18.00 -11.35
CA PHE A 122 -1.11 16.88 -10.97
C PHE A 122 -2.34 17.40 -10.22
N SER A 123 -3.54 17.15 -10.75
CA SER A 123 -4.78 17.69 -10.18
C SER A 123 -5.06 17.24 -8.75
N ALA A 124 -4.50 16.11 -8.33
CA ALA A 124 -4.62 15.57 -6.99
C ALA A 124 -3.68 16.23 -5.96
N MET A 125 -2.60 16.88 -6.40
CA MET A 125 -1.57 17.45 -5.51
C MET A 125 -1.59 18.97 -5.38
N VAL A 126 -2.44 19.65 -6.15
CA VAL A 126 -2.48 21.11 -6.20
C VAL A 126 -3.85 21.65 -5.83
N GLU A 127 -3.87 22.86 -5.27
CA GLU A 127 -5.12 23.57 -5.06
C GLU A 127 -5.58 24.25 -6.36
N LEU A 128 -6.66 23.73 -6.96
CA LEU A 128 -7.16 24.20 -8.26
C LEU A 128 -7.62 25.66 -8.24
N THR A 129 -8.05 26.18 -7.08
CA THR A 129 -8.43 27.59 -6.90
C THR A 129 -7.23 28.50 -7.11
N VAL A 130 -6.10 28.21 -6.45
CA VAL A 130 -4.83 28.95 -6.61
C VAL A 130 -4.35 28.88 -8.06
N VAL A 131 -4.38 27.70 -8.68
CA VAL A 131 -3.97 27.54 -10.09
C VAL A 131 -4.86 28.36 -11.04
N ASN A 132 -6.17 28.38 -10.83
CA ASN A 132 -7.09 29.07 -11.74
C ASN A 132 -7.13 30.59 -11.50
N GLU A 133 -7.20 31.03 -10.25
CA GLU A 133 -7.44 32.43 -9.87
C GLU A 133 -6.15 33.23 -9.66
N ASP A 134 -5.11 32.64 -9.06
CA ASP A 134 -3.87 33.34 -8.71
C ASP A 134 -2.77 33.19 -9.77
N ILE A 135 -2.85 32.14 -10.59
CA ILE A 135 -1.85 31.85 -11.64
C ILE A 135 -2.45 32.09 -13.03
N LEU A 136 -3.46 31.32 -13.45
CA LEU A 136 -3.97 31.39 -14.82
C LEU A 136 -4.65 32.72 -15.14
N ARG A 137 -5.50 33.24 -14.26
CA ARG A 137 -6.23 34.49 -14.53
C ARG A 137 -5.27 35.69 -14.72
N PRO A 138 -4.27 35.96 -13.87
CA PRO A 138 -3.32 37.06 -14.09
C PRO A 138 -2.49 36.90 -15.36
N LEU A 139 -2.09 35.66 -15.70
CA LEU A 139 -1.30 35.39 -16.91
C LEU A 139 -2.11 35.55 -18.20
N MET A 140 -3.41 35.27 -18.16
CA MET A 140 -4.32 35.43 -19.30
C MET A 140 -4.92 36.84 -19.40
N ALA A 141 -5.07 37.53 -18.28
CA ALA A 141 -5.50 38.93 -18.26
C ALA A 141 -4.49 39.78 -19.02
N GLY A 142 -4.97 40.62 -19.94
CA GLY A 142 -4.09 41.54 -20.67
C GLY A 142 -3.31 42.42 -19.69
N PRO A 143 -2.05 42.77 -19.99
CA PRO A 143 -1.23 43.59 -19.10
C PRO A 143 -1.96 44.91 -18.82
N ALA A 144 -1.90 45.38 -17.57
CA ALA A 144 -2.48 46.68 -17.18
C ALA A 144 -1.89 47.86 -17.97
N HIS A 145 -0.75 47.66 -18.64
CA HIS A 145 -0.08 48.67 -19.45
C HIS A 145 -0.35 48.50 -20.95
N PRO A 146 -0.89 49.53 -21.63
CA PRO A 146 -1.09 49.49 -23.08
C PRO A 146 0.25 49.75 -23.77
N ARG A 147 0.95 48.73 -24.27
CA ARG A 147 1.99 48.95 -25.29
C ARG A 147 2.02 47.86 -26.36
N ASP A 148 1.83 48.31 -27.60
CA ASP A 148 2.14 47.65 -28.87
C ASP A 148 3.66 47.42 -29.10
N ARG A 149 4.41 47.14 -28.03
CA ARG A 149 5.83 46.77 -28.15
C ARG A 149 5.96 45.27 -28.33
N LYS A 150 6.82 44.85 -29.27
CA LYS A 150 7.41 43.51 -29.29
C LYS A 150 8.20 43.35 -27.99
N LEU A 151 7.65 42.65 -27.01
CA LEU A 151 8.35 42.32 -25.78
C LEU A 151 9.48 41.36 -26.12
N SER A 152 10.70 41.68 -25.70
CA SER A 152 11.80 40.73 -25.78
C SER A 152 11.62 39.64 -24.70
N PRO A 153 12.07 38.40 -24.91
CA PRO A 153 12.01 37.34 -23.89
C PRO A 153 12.51 37.73 -22.48
N PRO A 154 13.62 38.50 -22.31
CA PRO A 154 14.05 38.93 -20.98
C PRO A 154 13.14 39.98 -20.34
N GLU A 155 12.47 40.84 -21.12
CA GLU A 155 11.46 41.78 -20.59
C GLU A 155 10.19 41.05 -20.17
N LEU A 156 9.75 40.06 -20.95
CA LEU A 156 8.62 39.19 -20.62
C LEU A 156 8.83 38.48 -19.27
N LYS A 157 10.02 37.89 -19.09
CA LYS A 157 10.43 37.26 -17.83
C LYS A 157 10.30 38.21 -16.62
N LYS A 158 10.74 39.46 -16.77
CA LYS A 158 10.70 40.45 -15.68
C LYS A 158 9.26 40.83 -15.31
N ILE A 159 8.39 40.99 -16.29
CA ILE A 159 6.97 41.33 -16.09
C ILE A 159 6.23 40.16 -15.43
N LEU A 160 6.50 38.93 -15.87
CA LEU A 160 5.86 37.74 -15.30
C LEU A 160 6.15 37.58 -13.81
N LEU A 161 7.42 37.67 -13.42
CA LEU A 161 7.85 37.42 -12.04
C LEU A 161 7.55 38.57 -11.07
N ASN A 162 7.66 39.82 -11.53
CA ASN A 162 7.55 40.98 -10.63
C ASN A 162 6.20 41.69 -10.68
N GLU A 163 5.42 41.52 -11.74
CA GLU A 163 4.20 42.30 -11.96
C GLU A 163 2.94 41.44 -12.09
N THR A 164 3.08 40.15 -12.42
CA THR A 164 1.94 39.30 -12.81
C THR A 164 1.69 38.15 -11.84
N ILE A 165 2.74 37.43 -11.44
CA ILE A 165 2.63 36.31 -10.50
C ILE A 165 2.67 36.87 -9.08
N TYR A 166 1.57 36.72 -8.36
CA TYR A 166 1.45 37.17 -6.96
C TYR A 166 2.02 36.15 -5.96
N HIS A 167 2.42 34.96 -6.42
CA HIS A 167 2.86 33.87 -5.57
C HIS A 167 4.32 34.04 -5.11
N CYS A 168 4.54 34.00 -3.80
CA CYS A 168 5.84 34.29 -3.19
C CYS A 168 6.92 33.24 -3.49
N GLU A 169 6.54 31.97 -3.61
CA GLU A 169 7.46 30.84 -3.81
C GLU A 169 7.55 30.48 -5.30
N THR A 170 8.17 31.37 -6.07
CA THR A 170 8.39 31.17 -7.51
C THR A 170 9.88 30.93 -7.79
N GLN A 171 10.20 29.87 -8.52
CA GLN A 171 11.55 29.52 -8.94
C GLN A 171 11.64 29.43 -10.47
N LEU A 172 12.81 29.74 -11.02
CA LEU A 172 13.11 29.57 -12.43
C LEU A 172 14.04 28.40 -12.61
N GLU A 173 13.71 27.50 -13.53
CA GLU A 173 14.55 26.34 -13.79
C GLU A 173 14.78 26.15 -15.30
N PRO A 174 16.06 26.20 -15.76
CA PRO A 174 16.42 25.96 -17.16
C PRO A 174 16.49 24.47 -17.54
N ASP A 175 16.50 23.56 -16.58
CA ASP A 175 16.63 22.12 -16.84
C ASP A 175 15.26 21.42 -16.90
N PRO A 176 14.83 20.89 -18.07
CA PRO A 176 13.58 20.14 -18.21
C PRO A 176 13.44 18.98 -17.21
N GLN A 177 14.54 18.32 -16.84
CA GLN A 177 14.49 17.18 -15.91
C GLN A 177 14.08 17.62 -14.51
N LYS A 178 14.64 18.74 -14.03
CA LYS A 178 14.25 19.30 -12.73
C LYS A 178 12.85 19.90 -12.75
N VAL A 179 12.40 20.43 -13.90
CA VAL A 179 11.00 20.84 -14.08
C VAL A 179 10.07 19.64 -13.91
N GLN A 180 10.42 18.49 -14.50
CA GLN A 180 9.68 17.26 -14.29
C GLN A 180 9.68 16.84 -12.81
N GLU A 181 10.84 16.86 -12.14
CA GLU A 181 10.93 16.54 -10.71
C GLU A 181 10.06 17.47 -9.85
N ALA A 182 10.03 18.76 -10.16
CA ALA A 182 9.19 19.75 -9.47
C ALA A 182 7.69 19.41 -9.62
N VAL A 183 7.25 19.10 -10.84
CA VAL A 183 5.87 18.65 -11.09
C VAL A 183 5.55 17.37 -10.31
N LEU A 184 6.48 16.41 -10.24
CA LEU A 184 6.33 15.20 -9.43
C LEU A 184 6.28 15.46 -7.92
N ARG A 185 6.82 16.58 -7.43
CA ARG A 185 6.71 17.02 -6.04
C ARG A 185 5.40 17.74 -5.73
N GLY A 186 4.59 18.03 -6.75
CA GLY A 186 3.31 18.74 -6.61
C GLY A 186 3.39 20.24 -6.90
N GLU A 187 4.47 20.72 -7.50
CA GLU A 187 4.57 22.10 -7.97
C GLU A 187 3.86 22.26 -9.32
N THR A 188 3.41 23.49 -9.63
CA THR A 188 2.88 23.85 -10.94
C THR A 188 4.01 24.40 -11.80
N ALA A 189 4.26 23.78 -12.96
CA ALA A 189 5.25 24.26 -13.92
C ALA A 189 4.57 24.99 -15.08
N ILE A 190 5.14 26.13 -15.48
CA ILE A 190 4.69 26.95 -16.60
C ILE A 190 5.85 27.10 -17.58
N VAL A 191 5.57 26.79 -18.84
CA VAL A 191 6.51 26.98 -19.96
C VAL A 191 5.90 27.97 -20.93
N VAL A 192 6.68 28.95 -21.34
CA VAL A 192 6.25 30.02 -22.24
C VAL A 192 7.14 30.01 -23.49
N GLU A 193 6.51 30.10 -24.65
CA GLU A 193 7.19 30.08 -25.94
C GLU A 193 8.27 31.18 -26.02
N GLY A 194 9.48 30.79 -26.40
CA GLY A 194 10.62 31.70 -26.50
C GLY A 194 11.38 31.99 -25.20
N MET A 195 10.95 31.43 -24.05
CA MET A 195 11.75 31.42 -22.81
C MET A 195 12.59 30.14 -22.73
N ASP A 196 13.81 30.25 -22.18
CA ASP A 196 14.73 29.14 -21.96
C ASP A 196 14.65 28.55 -20.55
N GLU A 197 13.77 29.07 -19.71
CA GLU A 197 13.52 28.65 -18.34
C GLU A 197 12.02 28.46 -18.11
N ALA A 198 11.66 27.41 -17.37
CA ALA A 198 10.31 27.22 -16.88
C ALA A 198 10.11 27.97 -15.54
N ILE A 199 8.89 28.43 -15.30
CA ILE A 199 8.49 29.02 -14.04
C ILE A 199 7.85 27.92 -13.19
N LEU A 200 8.43 27.66 -12.03
CA LEU A 200 7.93 26.72 -11.03
C LEU A 200 7.27 27.50 -9.90
N ILE A 201 6.06 27.11 -9.54
CA ILE A 201 5.27 27.74 -8.49
C ILE A 201 4.87 26.66 -7.48
N ASP A 202 5.19 26.86 -6.20
CA ASP A 202 4.78 25.92 -5.15
C ASP A 202 3.27 26.03 -4.87
N THR A 203 2.51 25.23 -5.61
CA THR A 203 1.06 25.06 -5.44
C THR A 203 0.72 23.80 -4.66
N ARG A 204 1.71 23.19 -4.00
CA ARG A 204 1.55 21.87 -3.41
C ARG A 204 0.61 21.95 -2.21
N THR A 205 -0.49 21.21 -2.31
CA THR A 205 -1.44 21.08 -1.22
C THR A 205 -1.64 19.61 -0.91
N ILE A 206 -1.31 19.22 0.32
CA ILE A 206 -1.72 17.96 0.91
C ILE A 206 -2.89 18.30 1.82
N GLU A 207 -4.09 17.82 1.50
CA GLU A 207 -5.27 18.11 2.30
C GLU A 207 -5.03 17.76 3.77
N LYS A 208 -5.30 18.75 4.64
CA LYS A 208 -5.04 18.70 6.08
C LYS A 208 -6.27 18.38 6.92
N ARG A 209 -7.39 17.91 6.32
CA ARG A 209 -8.42 17.30 7.17
C ARG A 209 -7.70 16.20 7.94
N SER A 210 -7.80 16.20 9.26
CA SER A 210 -6.97 15.37 10.14
C SER A 210 -6.98 13.96 9.57
N VAL A 211 -5.87 13.55 8.97
CA VAL A 211 -5.76 12.20 8.46
C VAL A 211 -5.64 11.37 9.72
N ASP A 212 -6.79 10.94 10.21
CA ASP A 212 -6.93 10.26 11.47
C ASP A 212 -6.24 8.90 11.38
N GLN A 213 -5.88 8.39 12.55
CA GLN A 213 -5.22 7.10 12.62
C GLN A 213 -6.14 6.02 12.05
N PRO A 214 -5.67 5.12 11.16
CA PRO A 214 -6.48 4.02 10.67
C PRO A 214 -7.02 3.22 11.85
N GLU A 215 -8.35 3.14 11.95
CA GLU A 215 -9.05 2.50 13.06
C GLU A 215 -8.80 0.98 13.03
N THR A 216 -8.76 0.38 11.83
CA THR A 216 -8.59 -1.07 11.67
C THR A 216 -7.13 -1.52 11.64
N GLU A 217 -6.18 -0.62 11.36
CA GLU A 217 -4.74 -0.91 11.28
C GLU A 217 -3.89 0.04 12.16
N GLN A 218 -4.16 0.07 13.47
CA GLN A 218 -3.42 0.91 14.41
C GLN A 218 -1.92 0.59 14.46
N VAL A 219 -1.09 1.64 14.62
CA VAL A 219 0.39 1.53 14.63
C VAL A 219 1.00 2.00 15.94
N ILE A 220 2.03 1.28 16.38
CA ILE A 220 2.87 1.73 17.51
C ILE A 220 3.96 2.67 16.99
N ARG A 221 4.52 2.39 15.80
CA ARG A 221 5.57 3.17 15.14
C ARG A 221 5.37 3.18 13.62
N GLY A 222 5.22 4.37 13.04
CA GLY A 222 5.04 4.52 11.60
C GLY A 222 4.22 5.75 11.25
N ALA A 223 3.90 5.89 9.96
CA ALA A 223 2.98 6.91 9.51
C ALA A 223 1.57 6.59 10.02
N ARG A 224 0.88 7.60 10.56
CA ARG A 224 -0.48 7.47 11.13
C ARG A 224 -1.57 7.90 10.16
N ASP A 225 -1.20 8.33 8.97
CA ASP A 225 -2.17 8.76 7.98
C ASP A 225 -2.89 7.53 7.38
N GLY A 226 -4.21 7.50 7.50
CA GLY A 226 -5.10 6.60 6.77
C GLY A 226 -5.61 7.21 5.46
N PHE A 227 -6.16 6.37 4.58
CA PHE A 227 -7.00 6.81 3.48
C PHE A 227 -8.32 7.38 4.03
N ILE A 228 -8.93 8.28 3.25
CA ILE A 228 -10.22 8.90 3.57
C ILE A 228 -11.22 8.62 2.44
N GLU A 229 -12.44 9.13 2.51
CA GLU A 229 -13.47 8.87 1.51
C GLU A 229 -13.18 9.54 0.16
N LEU A 230 -12.47 10.67 0.16
CA LEU A 230 -12.21 11.44 -1.06
C LEU A 230 -11.06 10.83 -1.88
N ILE A 231 -11.36 10.37 -3.10
CA ILE A 231 -10.37 9.68 -3.94
C ILE A 231 -9.18 10.56 -4.36
N SER A 232 -9.40 11.87 -4.59
CA SER A 232 -8.32 12.79 -4.97
C SER A 232 -7.26 12.89 -3.88
N THR A 233 -7.68 12.91 -2.62
CA THR A 233 -6.78 12.94 -1.46
C THR A 233 -6.04 11.62 -1.30
N ASN A 234 -6.70 10.50 -1.53
CA ASN A 234 -6.03 9.20 -1.50
C ASN A 234 -4.95 9.07 -2.60
N ILE A 235 -5.23 9.59 -3.81
CA ILE A 235 -4.23 9.66 -4.89
C ILE A 235 -3.08 10.58 -4.50
N SER A 236 -3.36 11.72 -3.86
CA SER A 236 -2.33 12.67 -3.41
C SER A 236 -1.40 12.05 -2.35
N LEU A 237 -1.94 11.26 -1.41
CA LEU A 237 -1.16 10.51 -0.41
C LEU A 237 -0.22 9.49 -1.04
N LEU A 238 -0.63 8.85 -2.14
CA LEU A 238 0.21 7.94 -2.92
C LEU A 238 1.29 8.70 -3.69
N ARG A 239 0.92 9.76 -4.43
CA ARG A 239 1.86 10.60 -5.20
C ARG A 239 2.91 11.28 -4.30
N TYR A 240 2.50 11.74 -3.11
CA TYR A 240 3.39 12.32 -2.11
C TYR A 240 4.58 11.42 -1.78
N ARG A 241 4.32 10.10 -1.66
CA ARG A 241 5.31 9.06 -1.37
C ARG A 241 6.02 8.54 -2.62
N LEU A 242 5.32 8.50 -3.75
CA LEU A 242 5.80 8.01 -5.05
C LEU A 242 6.02 9.15 -6.03
N GLN A 243 7.08 9.93 -5.80
CA GLN A 243 7.53 11.01 -6.68
C GLN A 243 8.31 10.45 -7.88
N THR A 244 7.71 9.51 -8.60
CA THR A 244 8.29 8.85 -9.77
C THR A 244 7.45 9.13 -11.02
N PRO A 245 8.08 9.39 -12.18
CA PRO A 245 7.36 9.53 -13.43
C PRO A 245 6.71 8.23 -13.88
N ASP A 246 7.05 7.07 -13.31
CA ASP A 246 6.49 5.77 -13.68
C ASP A 246 5.16 5.45 -12.97
N PHE A 247 4.74 6.25 -11.99
CA PHE A 247 3.47 6.02 -11.30
C PHE A 247 2.30 6.47 -12.18
N ARG A 248 1.41 5.52 -12.49
CA ARG A 248 0.25 5.69 -13.38
C ARG A 248 -1.03 5.60 -12.56
N VAL A 249 -1.96 6.48 -12.87
CA VAL A 249 -3.32 6.49 -12.33
C VAL A 249 -4.28 6.45 -13.51
N LYS A 250 -5.15 5.44 -13.56
CA LYS A 250 -6.22 5.31 -14.56
C LYS A 250 -7.57 5.33 -13.89
N MET A 251 -8.45 6.22 -14.34
CA MET A 251 -9.78 6.42 -13.79
C MET A 251 -10.81 5.64 -14.61
N ILE A 252 -11.72 4.99 -13.91
CA ILE A 252 -12.90 4.33 -14.48
C ILE A 252 -14.13 4.73 -13.67
N GLN A 253 -15.30 4.79 -14.31
CA GLN A 253 -16.58 5.00 -13.64
C GLN A 253 -17.33 3.66 -13.57
N LEU A 254 -17.80 3.30 -12.39
CA LEU A 254 -18.49 2.03 -12.13
C LEU A 254 -19.91 2.26 -11.60
N GLY A 255 -20.81 1.35 -11.94
CA GLY A 255 -22.23 1.44 -11.58
C GLY A 255 -23.05 2.15 -12.67
N ARG A 256 -24.22 1.59 -12.98
CA ARG A 256 -25.14 2.15 -14.00
C ARG A 256 -25.69 3.50 -13.58
N GLU A 257 -26.14 3.57 -12.33
CA GLU A 257 -26.76 4.74 -11.73
C GLU A 257 -25.76 5.55 -10.90
N SER A 258 -24.92 4.89 -10.08
CA SER A 258 -24.02 5.60 -9.16
C SER A 258 -22.81 6.25 -9.85
N LYS A 259 -22.31 5.66 -10.96
CA LYS A 259 -21.15 6.14 -11.72
C LYS A 259 -19.97 6.59 -10.85
N ILE A 260 -19.69 5.81 -9.80
CA ILE A 260 -18.63 6.10 -8.85
C ILE A 260 -17.28 6.08 -9.55
N LYS A 261 -16.44 7.07 -9.22
CA LYS A 261 -15.07 7.14 -9.71
C LYS A 261 -14.20 6.13 -8.96
N THR A 262 -13.47 5.33 -9.72
CA THR A 262 -12.51 4.36 -9.20
C THR A 262 -11.18 4.56 -9.92
N ALA A 263 -10.08 4.57 -9.17
CA ALA A 263 -8.74 4.72 -9.69
C ALA A 263 -8.00 3.38 -9.63
N VAL A 264 -7.36 2.99 -10.74
CA VAL A 264 -6.42 1.89 -10.82
C VAL A 264 -5.01 2.48 -10.84
N CYS A 265 -4.26 2.24 -9.78
CA CYS A 265 -2.92 2.77 -9.54
C CYS A 265 -1.87 1.66 -9.70
N TYR A 266 -0.80 1.92 -10.44
CA TYR A 266 0.31 0.98 -10.64
C TYR A 266 1.61 1.72 -11.00
N ILE A 267 2.76 1.04 -10.85
CA ILE A 267 4.06 1.57 -11.29
C ILE A 267 4.47 0.88 -12.59
N GLU A 268 4.50 1.65 -13.68
CA GLU A 268 4.98 1.20 -14.98
C GLU A 268 6.46 0.78 -14.91
N GLY A 269 6.84 -0.26 -15.64
CA GLY A 269 8.20 -0.82 -15.57
C GLY A 269 8.50 -1.69 -14.33
N VAL A 270 7.65 -1.67 -13.30
CA VAL A 270 7.71 -2.61 -12.16
C VAL A 270 6.65 -3.70 -12.31
N VAL A 271 5.38 -3.30 -12.43
CA VAL A 271 4.24 -4.23 -12.52
C VAL A 271 4.31 -5.12 -13.78
N ASN A 272 3.77 -6.33 -13.70
CA ASN A 272 3.51 -7.13 -14.89
C ASN A 272 2.36 -6.48 -15.69
N PRO A 273 2.57 -6.09 -16.97
CA PRO A 273 1.50 -5.49 -17.78
C PRO A 273 0.28 -6.38 -17.97
N GLU A 274 0.43 -7.71 -17.92
CA GLU A 274 -0.71 -8.64 -18.03
C GLU A 274 -1.63 -8.55 -16.81
N LEU A 275 -1.06 -8.35 -15.61
CA LEU A 275 -1.84 -8.13 -14.39
C LEU A 275 -2.69 -6.85 -14.50
N VAL A 276 -2.12 -5.76 -15.00
CA VAL A 276 -2.87 -4.50 -15.18
C VAL A 276 -4.01 -4.67 -16.18
N LYS A 277 -3.78 -5.43 -17.27
CA LYS A 277 -4.83 -5.74 -18.26
C LYS A 277 -5.94 -6.58 -17.63
N GLU A 278 -5.60 -7.62 -16.89
CA GLU A 278 -6.57 -8.48 -16.21
C GLU A 278 -7.43 -7.67 -15.22
N VAL A 279 -6.82 -6.80 -14.41
CA VAL A 279 -7.54 -5.89 -13.52
C VAL A 279 -8.50 -5.01 -14.32
N TRP A 280 -8.02 -4.37 -15.39
CA TRP A 280 -8.86 -3.50 -16.22
C TRP A 280 -10.04 -4.25 -16.85
N GLU A 281 -9.80 -5.46 -17.37
CA GLU A 281 -10.84 -6.30 -17.94
C GLU A 281 -11.90 -6.70 -16.92
N ARG A 282 -11.52 -7.10 -15.70
CA ARG A 282 -12.48 -7.41 -14.63
C ARG A 282 -13.29 -6.20 -14.22
N MET A 283 -12.63 -5.06 -14.01
CA MET A 283 -13.29 -3.81 -13.65
C MET A 283 -14.30 -3.37 -14.72
N SER A 284 -13.96 -3.55 -16.01
CA SER A 284 -14.86 -3.20 -17.12
C SER A 284 -16.11 -4.08 -17.24
N LYS A 285 -16.08 -5.30 -16.67
CA LYS A 285 -17.22 -6.23 -16.66
C LYS A 285 -18.23 -5.93 -15.56
N ILE A 286 -17.88 -5.07 -14.59
CA ILE A 286 -18.75 -4.71 -13.47
C ILE A 286 -19.95 -3.90 -13.98
N THR A 287 -21.13 -4.53 -13.95
CA THR A 287 -22.40 -3.94 -14.41
C THR A 287 -23.48 -4.11 -13.36
N ILE A 288 -23.39 -3.32 -12.28
CA ILE A 288 -24.38 -3.26 -11.19
C ILE A 288 -25.05 -1.89 -11.14
N ASP A 289 -26.18 -1.75 -10.44
CA ASP A 289 -26.90 -0.48 -10.35
C ASP A 289 -26.09 0.59 -9.64
N ALA A 290 -25.61 0.27 -8.44
CA ALA A 290 -24.76 1.12 -7.65
C ALA A 290 -23.61 0.32 -7.05
N VAL A 291 -22.39 0.84 -7.19
CA VAL A 291 -21.29 0.51 -6.27
C VAL A 291 -21.46 1.41 -5.06
N GLU A 292 -21.54 0.88 -3.85
CA GLU A 292 -21.66 1.67 -2.62
C GLU A 292 -20.39 1.68 -1.79
N ALA A 293 -19.59 0.61 -1.87
CA ALA A 293 -18.35 0.47 -1.12
C ALA A 293 -17.30 -0.33 -1.92
N ALA A 294 -16.02 -0.16 -1.56
CA ALA A 294 -14.92 -0.95 -2.11
C ALA A 294 -15.16 -2.47 -1.98
N GLY A 295 -15.86 -2.92 -0.93
CA GLY A 295 -16.21 -4.33 -0.75
C GLY A 295 -17.09 -4.93 -1.86
N TYR A 296 -17.87 -4.11 -2.57
CA TYR A 296 -18.64 -4.58 -3.73
C TYR A 296 -17.71 -4.89 -4.90
N ILE A 297 -16.71 -4.03 -5.13
CA ILE A 297 -15.70 -4.24 -6.17
C ILE A 297 -14.88 -5.48 -5.82
N GLU A 298 -14.45 -5.62 -4.56
CA GLU A 298 -13.74 -6.79 -4.05
C GLU A 298 -14.46 -8.09 -4.44
N GLN A 299 -15.72 -8.25 -4.07
CA GLN A 299 -16.51 -9.45 -4.38
C GLN A 299 -16.65 -9.74 -5.89
N LEU A 300 -16.68 -8.70 -6.73
CA LEU A 300 -16.88 -8.83 -8.17
C LEU A 300 -15.58 -9.11 -8.95
N ILE A 301 -14.42 -8.78 -8.39
CA ILE A 301 -13.12 -8.99 -9.03
C ILE A 301 -12.39 -10.24 -8.54
N GLU A 302 -12.86 -10.89 -7.47
CA GLU A 302 -12.29 -12.12 -6.93
C GLU A 302 -12.44 -13.32 -7.88
N ASP A 303 -11.44 -14.22 -7.87
CA ASP A 303 -11.48 -15.45 -8.68
C ASP A 303 -12.47 -16.48 -8.10
N HIS A 304 -12.44 -16.68 -6.79
CA HIS A 304 -13.25 -17.69 -6.09
C HIS A 304 -14.16 -17.06 -5.04
N HIS A 305 -15.33 -16.58 -5.46
CA HIS A 305 -16.29 -15.88 -4.59
C HIS A 305 -16.87 -16.73 -3.42
N THR A 306 -16.77 -18.07 -3.48
CA THR A 306 -17.21 -18.96 -2.39
C THR A 306 -16.12 -19.29 -1.38
N SER A 307 -14.87 -18.86 -1.64
CA SER A 307 -13.77 -19.14 -0.75
C SER A 307 -13.90 -18.31 0.52
N PRO A 308 -13.69 -18.88 1.73
CA PRO A 308 -13.61 -18.07 2.94
C PRO A 308 -12.36 -17.20 2.98
N PHE A 309 -11.32 -17.56 2.22
CA PHE A 309 -10.06 -16.83 2.22
C PHE A 309 -10.14 -15.61 1.30
N PRO A 310 -9.81 -14.41 1.80
CA PRO A 310 -9.81 -13.19 0.99
C PRO A 310 -8.73 -13.27 -0.08
N GLN A 311 -9.09 -12.98 -1.33
CA GLN A 311 -8.18 -12.97 -2.49
C GLN A 311 -7.74 -11.57 -2.89
N VAL A 312 -8.30 -10.56 -2.22
CA VAL A 312 -7.90 -9.15 -2.29
C VAL A 312 -7.47 -8.71 -0.89
N GLN A 313 -6.45 -7.86 -0.79
CA GLN A 313 -6.04 -7.29 0.48
C GLN A 313 -6.60 -5.88 0.60
N ASN A 314 -7.51 -5.66 1.54
CA ASN A 314 -7.97 -4.34 1.92
C ASN A 314 -6.97 -3.66 2.89
N THR A 315 -6.81 -2.34 2.75
CA THR A 315 -5.95 -1.54 3.63
C THR A 315 -6.48 -0.11 3.75
N GLU A 316 -6.50 0.42 4.97
CA GLU A 316 -6.69 1.86 5.21
C GLU A 316 -5.36 2.62 5.11
N ARG A 317 -4.24 1.91 5.06
CA ARG A 317 -2.90 2.48 5.15
C ARG A 317 -2.29 2.83 3.78
N PRO A 318 -1.95 4.11 3.49
CA PRO A 318 -1.28 4.52 2.26
C PRO A 318 0.15 3.99 2.13
N ASP A 319 0.88 3.88 3.24
CA ASP A 319 2.23 3.29 3.22
C ASP A 319 2.22 1.81 2.82
N LYS A 320 1.18 1.05 3.19
CA LYS A 320 0.97 -0.35 2.75
C LYS A 320 0.73 -0.45 1.25
N ALA A 321 -0.13 0.43 0.75
CA ALA A 321 -0.43 0.54 -0.68
C ALA A 321 0.84 0.87 -1.47
N VAL A 322 1.64 1.83 -1.00
CA VAL A 322 2.92 2.20 -1.63
C VAL A 322 3.92 1.04 -1.61
N ALA A 323 4.08 0.34 -0.49
CA ALA A 323 4.94 -0.83 -0.42
C ALA A 323 4.52 -1.91 -1.42
N SER A 324 3.21 -2.12 -1.57
CA SER A 324 2.62 -3.07 -2.52
C SER A 324 2.83 -2.65 -3.98
N LEU A 325 2.69 -1.35 -4.30
CA LEU A 325 2.99 -0.80 -5.62
C LEU A 325 4.47 -1.00 -5.98
N LEU A 326 5.38 -0.77 -5.03
CA LEU A 326 6.82 -0.97 -5.19
C LEU A 326 7.20 -2.46 -5.35
N GLU A 327 6.38 -3.38 -4.85
CA GLU A 327 6.51 -4.82 -5.11
C GLU A 327 6.05 -5.23 -6.50
N GLY A 328 5.32 -4.36 -7.22
CA GLY A 328 4.75 -4.66 -8.54
C GLY A 328 3.32 -5.18 -8.48
N ARG A 329 2.56 -4.81 -7.45
CA ARG A 329 1.11 -5.04 -7.36
C ARG A 329 0.32 -3.84 -7.90
N VAL A 330 -0.98 -4.02 -8.05
CA VAL A 330 -1.92 -2.97 -8.45
C VAL A 330 -2.76 -2.57 -7.23
N VAL A 331 -3.01 -1.28 -7.09
CA VAL A 331 -3.87 -0.71 -6.04
C VAL A 331 -5.11 -0.10 -6.68
N ILE A 332 -6.28 -0.39 -6.12
CA ILE A 332 -7.55 0.15 -6.59
C ILE A 332 -8.12 1.04 -5.46
N LEU A 333 -8.41 2.29 -5.79
CA LEU A 333 -9.04 3.26 -4.89
C LEU A 333 -10.45 3.56 -5.37
N THR A 334 -11.42 3.61 -4.46
CA THR A 334 -12.83 3.89 -4.79
C THR A 334 -13.30 5.12 -4.04
N ASP A 335 -13.92 6.05 -4.76
CA ASP A 335 -14.47 7.27 -4.18
C ASP A 335 -15.63 6.92 -3.23
N GLY A 336 -15.66 7.57 -2.06
CA GLY A 336 -16.63 7.30 -0.99
C GLY A 336 -16.19 6.28 0.06
N THR A 337 -14.98 5.71 -0.02
CA THR A 337 -14.49 4.74 0.98
C THR A 337 -13.03 4.96 1.40
N PRO A 338 -12.70 4.80 2.70
CA PRO A 338 -11.34 4.94 3.22
C PRO A 338 -10.47 3.69 3.04
N PHE A 339 -10.83 2.78 2.13
CA PHE A 339 -10.10 1.53 1.90
C PHE A 339 -9.54 1.45 0.49
N ALA A 340 -8.27 1.06 0.38
CA ALA A 340 -7.66 0.66 -0.87
C ALA A 340 -7.65 -0.87 -1.01
N LEU A 341 -7.88 -1.36 -2.22
CA LEU A 341 -7.80 -2.78 -2.56
C LEU A 341 -6.47 -3.07 -3.25
N ILE A 342 -5.66 -3.97 -2.69
CA ILE A 342 -4.39 -4.42 -3.26
C ILE A 342 -4.58 -5.77 -3.94
N VAL A 343 -4.17 -5.87 -5.21
CA VAL A 343 -4.26 -7.09 -6.02
C VAL A 343 -2.96 -7.38 -6.79
N PRO A 344 -2.57 -8.66 -6.95
CA PRO A 344 -3.14 -9.85 -6.31
C PRO A 344 -2.84 -9.89 -4.81
N ALA A 345 -3.54 -10.74 -4.05
CA ALA A 345 -3.21 -11.04 -2.66
C ALA A 345 -2.71 -12.49 -2.49
N VAL A 346 -1.77 -12.69 -1.57
CA VAL A 346 -1.27 -14.02 -1.16
C VAL A 346 -1.37 -14.18 0.35
N PHE A 347 -1.53 -15.41 0.83
CA PHE A 347 -1.78 -15.71 2.24
C PHE A 347 -0.73 -15.09 3.19
N ALA A 348 0.54 -15.12 2.79
CA ALA A 348 1.66 -14.58 3.56
C ALA A 348 1.49 -13.09 3.90
N GLN A 349 0.82 -12.31 3.04
CA GLN A 349 0.63 -10.87 3.27
C GLN A 349 -0.31 -10.56 4.42
N PHE A 350 -1.24 -11.46 4.73
CA PHE A 350 -2.17 -11.28 5.85
C PHE A 350 -1.51 -11.54 7.22
N LEU A 351 -0.28 -12.09 7.23
CA LEU A 351 0.52 -12.32 8.42
C LEU A 351 1.59 -11.24 8.65
N GLN A 352 1.86 -10.43 7.62
CA GLN A 352 2.85 -9.37 7.63
C GLN A 352 2.19 -8.04 7.98
N THR A 353 2.89 -7.22 8.76
CA THR A 353 2.53 -5.81 8.98
C THR A 353 3.70 -4.91 8.62
N ILE A 354 3.42 -3.65 8.29
CA ILE A 354 4.47 -2.65 8.02
C ILE A 354 5.30 -2.38 9.26
N ASP A 355 4.71 -2.49 10.45
CA ASP A 355 5.38 -2.30 11.73
C ASP A 355 6.52 -3.32 11.92
N ASP A 356 6.38 -4.53 11.35
CA ASP A 356 7.49 -5.49 11.29
C ASP A 356 8.70 -4.88 10.54
N TYR A 357 8.45 -4.00 9.57
CA TYR A 357 9.46 -3.30 8.77
C TYR A 357 10.14 -2.11 9.45
N SER A 358 9.45 -1.50 10.42
CA SER A 358 9.96 -0.40 11.23
C SER A 358 10.83 -0.87 12.41
N GLU A 359 10.66 -2.11 12.84
CA GLU A 359 11.38 -2.69 13.98
C GLU A 359 12.68 -3.42 13.61
N ARG A 360 13.51 -3.66 14.64
CA ARG A 360 14.73 -4.48 14.51
C ARG A 360 14.36 -5.89 14.04
N PHE A 361 15.09 -6.41 13.06
CA PHE A 361 14.76 -7.67 12.38
C PHE A 361 14.60 -8.86 13.33
N LEU A 362 15.40 -8.95 14.41
CA LEU A 362 15.32 -10.04 15.38
C LEU A 362 14.02 -10.00 16.19
N MET A 363 13.64 -8.81 16.69
CA MET A 363 12.41 -8.63 17.46
C MET A 363 11.18 -8.88 16.58
N ALA A 364 11.16 -8.31 15.39
CA ALA A 364 10.08 -8.51 14.44
C ALA A 364 9.95 -9.99 14.00
N SER A 365 11.07 -10.71 13.83
CA SER A 365 11.04 -12.16 13.54
C SER A 365 10.44 -12.98 14.67
N MET A 366 10.77 -12.67 15.93
CA MET A 366 10.20 -13.33 17.10
C MET A 366 8.68 -13.10 17.17
N VAL A 367 8.24 -11.85 17.05
CA VAL A 367 6.82 -11.50 17.07
C VAL A 367 6.07 -12.19 15.93
N ARG A 368 6.63 -12.20 14.71
CA ARG A 368 6.02 -12.86 13.55
C ARG A 368 5.87 -14.38 13.75
N THR A 369 6.88 -15.02 14.36
CA THR A 369 6.81 -16.45 14.70
C THR A 369 5.69 -16.72 15.72
N ILE A 370 5.56 -15.87 16.74
CA ILE A 370 4.47 -15.97 17.72
C ILE A 370 3.10 -15.81 17.03
N ARG A 371 2.93 -14.84 16.12
CA ARG A 371 1.68 -14.67 15.36
C ARG A 371 1.35 -15.90 14.52
N PHE A 372 2.35 -16.49 13.86
CA PHE A 372 2.16 -17.70 13.06
C PHE A 372 1.74 -18.91 13.92
N VAL A 373 2.40 -19.13 15.06
CA VAL A 373 2.02 -20.19 16.01
C VAL A 373 0.62 -19.93 16.57
N ALA A 374 0.32 -18.69 16.96
CA ALA A 374 -1.00 -18.29 17.47
C ALA A 374 -2.11 -18.51 16.44
N LEU A 375 -1.85 -18.23 15.16
CA LEU A 375 -2.78 -18.46 14.06
C LEU A 375 -3.14 -19.95 13.93
N ILE A 376 -2.13 -20.82 13.80
CA ILE A 376 -2.30 -22.27 13.67
C ILE A 376 -3.01 -22.82 14.91
N PHE A 377 -2.57 -22.37 16.09
CA PHE A 377 -3.17 -22.76 17.36
C PHE A 377 -4.64 -22.35 17.45
N SER A 378 -4.98 -21.13 17.03
CA SER A 378 -6.36 -20.63 17.05
C SER A 378 -7.31 -21.37 16.12
N LEU A 379 -6.80 -22.06 15.09
CA LEU A 379 -7.59 -22.89 14.20
C LEU A 379 -7.75 -24.32 14.76
N ILE A 380 -6.64 -24.92 15.23
CA ILE A 380 -6.55 -26.35 15.53
C ILE A 380 -6.93 -26.67 16.97
N PHE A 381 -6.63 -25.79 17.93
CA PHE A 381 -6.64 -26.13 19.35
C PHE A 381 -8.01 -26.59 19.89
N PRO A 382 -9.15 -25.98 19.54
CA PRO A 382 -10.46 -26.44 20.00
C PRO A 382 -10.83 -27.82 19.47
N SER A 383 -10.61 -28.05 18.17
CA SER A 383 -10.91 -29.33 17.53
C SER A 383 -9.97 -30.43 18.05
N LEU A 384 -8.70 -30.10 18.29
CA LEU A 384 -7.75 -31.01 18.93
C LEU A 384 -8.20 -31.37 20.35
N TYR A 385 -8.61 -30.40 21.16
CA TYR A 385 -9.15 -30.63 22.50
C TYR A 385 -10.33 -31.61 22.50
N VAL A 386 -11.33 -31.38 21.64
CA VAL A 386 -12.48 -32.28 21.48
C VAL A 386 -12.04 -33.68 21.10
N SER A 387 -11.14 -33.80 20.11
CA SER A 387 -10.68 -35.09 19.61
C SER A 387 -9.92 -35.93 20.65
N LEU A 388 -9.10 -35.28 21.48
CA LEU A 388 -8.29 -35.95 22.50
C LEU A 388 -9.16 -36.45 23.65
N ILE A 389 -10.10 -35.64 24.14
CA ILE A 389 -10.92 -36.03 25.29
C ILE A 389 -11.97 -37.07 24.92
N SER A 390 -12.58 -36.94 23.74
CA SER A 390 -13.67 -37.83 23.34
C SER A 390 -13.20 -39.17 22.77
N TYR A 391 -12.04 -39.22 22.11
CA TYR A 391 -11.61 -40.41 21.37
C TYR A 391 -10.23 -40.95 21.77
N ASN A 392 -9.30 -40.10 22.20
CA ASN A 392 -7.92 -40.51 22.48
C ASN A 392 -7.39 -39.99 23.83
N PRO A 393 -8.06 -40.28 24.96
CA PRO A 393 -7.66 -39.76 26.26
C PRO A 393 -6.30 -40.31 26.71
N GLU A 394 -5.83 -41.42 26.14
CA GLU A 394 -4.54 -42.04 26.42
C GLU A 394 -3.34 -41.19 26.01
N LEU A 395 -3.52 -40.27 25.05
CA LEU A 395 -2.48 -39.33 24.62
C LEU A 395 -2.23 -38.22 25.65
N ILE A 396 -3.11 -38.09 26.64
CA ILE A 396 -3.05 -37.08 27.69
C ILE A 396 -2.34 -37.67 28.91
N PRO A 397 -1.38 -36.95 29.54
CA PRO A 397 -0.80 -37.37 30.81
C PRO A 397 -1.88 -37.67 31.85
N THR A 398 -1.82 -38.83 32.51
CA THR A 398 -2.89 -39.33 33.39
C THR A 398 -3.35 -38.31 34.43
N ARG A 399 -2.42 -37.53 35.01
CA ARG A 399 -2.74 -36.46 35.96
C ARG A 399 -3.64 -35.37 35.36
N PHE A 400 -3.39 -34.99 34.11
CA PHE A 400 -4.21 -34.01 33.41
C PHE A 400 -5.55 -34.61 33.00
N ALA A 401 -5.58 -35.86 32.53
CA ALA A 401 -6.82 -36.56 32.20
C ALA A 401 -7.78 -36.66 33.41
N VAL A 402 -7.25 -36.97 34.60
CA VAL A 402 -8.03 -37.00 35.86
C VAL A 402 -8.56 -35.61 36.22
N ALA A 403 -7.74 -34.56 36.07
CA ALA A 403 -8.19 -33.18 36.30
C ALA A 403 -9.31 -32.77 35.32
N VAL A 404 -9.21 -33.18 34.05
CA VAL A 404 -10.24 -32.97 33.04
C VAL A 404 -11.52 -33.71 33.38
N ALA A 405 -11.43 -34.99 33.74
CA ALA A 405 -12.60 -35.78 34.13
C ALA A 405 -13.30 -35.18 35.36
N GLY A 406 -12.53 -34.76 36.38
CA GLY A 406 -13.06 -34.09 37.56
C GLY A 406 -13.74 -32.75 37.25
N GLY A 407 -13.12 -31.93 36.39
CA GLY A 407 -13.69 -30.64 35.95
C GLY A 407 -14.95 -30.77 35.08
N ARG A 408 -15.21 -31.96 34.54
CA ARG A 408 -16.39 -32.27 33.71
C ARG A 408 -17.49 -33.03 34.46
N ALA A 409 -17.27 -33.43 35.72
CA ALA A 409 -18.20 -34.29 36.44
C ALA A 409 -19.63 -33.72 36.59
N GLY A 410 -19.79 -32.39 36.54
CA GLY A 410 -21.08 -31.70 36.59
C GLY A 410 -21.62 -31.21 35.24
N VAL A 411 -20.94 -31.48 34.12
CA VAL A 411 -21.31 -30.95 32.80
C VAL A 411 -22.12 -32.00 32.03
N PRO A 412 -23.38 -31.72 31.67
CA PRO A 412 -24.27 -32.71 31.02
C PRO A 412 -24.00 -32.88 29.52
N PHE A 413 -23.18 -32.01 28.92
CA PHE A 413 -22.93 -31.98 27.49
C PHE A 413 -21.65 -32.72 27.07
N PRO A 414 -21.64 -33.37 25.89
CA PRO A 414 -20.41 -33.83 25.25
C PRO A 414 -19.45 -32.67 24.97
N ALA A 415 -18.15 -32.95 24.95
CA ALA A 415 -17.10 -31.95 24.75
C ALA A 415 -17.29 -31.11 23.46
N VAL A 416 -17.77 -31.73 22.37
CA VAL A 416 -18.04 -31.01 21.12
C VAL A 416 -19.13 -29.94 21.28
N ILE A 417 -20.24 -30.27 21.95
CA ILE A 417 -21.36 -29.33 22.15
C ILE A 417 -20.93 -28.19 23.08
N GLU A 418 -20.20 -28.53 24.13
CA GLU A 418 -19.66 -27.57 25.09
C GLU A 418 -18.73 -26.53 24.43
N VAL A 419 -17.79 -26.99 23.60
CA VAL A 419 -16.89 -26.11 22.83
C VAL A 419 -17.68 -25.25 21.85
N LEU A 420 -18.62 -25.82 21.11
CA LEU A 420 -19.42 -25.07 20.14
C LEU A 420 -20.27 -23.97 20.80
N ILE A 421 -20.93 -24.26 21.92
CA ILE A 421 -21.71 -23.25 22.66
C ILE A 421 -20.80 -22.11 23.12
N MET A 422 -19.64 -22.43 23.68
CA MET A 422 -18.68 -21.43 24.16
C MET A 422 -18.06 -20.63 23.00
N GLU A 423 -17.73 -21.26 21.87
CA GLU A 423 -17.21 -20.57 20.69
C GLU A 423 -18.25 -19.62 20.08
N ILE A 424 -19.50 -20.05 19.97
CA ILE A 424 -20.60 -19.18 19.50
C ILE A 424 -20.78 -18.00 20.46
N ALA A 425 -20.78 -18.24 21.78
CA ALA A 425 -20.96 -17.19 22.76
C ALA A 425 -19.85 -16.12 22.67
N ILE A 426 -18.60 -16.55 22.46
CA ILE A 426 -17.48 -15.62 22.27
C ILE A 426 -17.55 -14.88 20.93
N GLU A 427 -17.99 -15.52 19.85
CA GLU A 427 -18.12 -14.82 18.56
C GLU A 427 -19.25 -13.79 18.60
N VAL A 428 -20.38 -14.10 19.26
CA VAL A 428 -21.46 -13.14 19.50
C VAL A 428 -20.97 -11.97 20.36
N LEU A 429 -20.23 -12.25 21.43
CA LEU A 429 -19.63 -11.20 22.25
C LEU A 429 -18.70 -10.32 21.43
N ARG A 430 -17.86 -10.93 20.59
CA ARG A 430 -16.90 -10.22 19.75
C ARG A 430 -17.58 -9.32 18.71
N GLU A 431 -18.59 -9.83 18.01
CA GLU A 431 -19.36 -9.05 17.04
C GLU A 431 -20.09 -7.88 17.72
N ALA A 432 -20.59 -8.08 18.95
CA ALA A 432 -21.14 -7.01 19.75
C ALA A 432 -20.08 -5.96 20.15
N THR A 433 -18.88 -6.39 20.56
CA THR A 433 -17.81 -5.46 20.98
C THR A 433 -17.31 -4.56 19.86
N ILE A 434 -17.23 -5.06 18.62
CA ILE A 434 -16.73 -4.29 17.46
C ILE A 434 -17.72 -3.19 17.04
N ARG A 435 -19.02 -3.38 17.30
CA ARG A 435 -20.06 -2.41 16.96
C ARG A 435 -20.30 -1.35 18.03
N MET A 436 -19.70 -1.51 19.21
CA MET A 436 -19.85 -0.57 20.31
C MET A 436 -18.77 0.51 20.26
N PRO A 437 -19.06 1.74 20.71
CA PRO A 437 -18.02 2.77 20.86
C PRO A 437 -16.86 2.27 21.73
N GLU A 438 -15.63 2.68 21.42
CA GLU A 438 -14.42 2.20 22.12
C GLU A 438 -14.52 2.30 23.65
N GLN A 439 -15.16 3.37 24.16
CA GLN A 439 -15.38 3.61 25.59
C GLN A 439 -16.20 2.51 26.29
N VAL A 440 -17.10 1.86 25.57
CA VAL A 440 -17.97 0.79 26.09
C VAL A 440 -17.44 -0.59 25.70
N GLY A 441 -16.77 -0.70 24.55
CA GLY A 441 -16.23 -1.97 24.03
C GLY A 441 -15.30 -2.68 25.01
N GLY A 442 -14.41 -1.93 25.69
CA GLY A 442 -13.51 -2.49 26.71
C GLY A 442 -14.26 -3.07 27.91
N ALA A 443 -15.25 -2.34 28.45
CA ALA A 443 -16.06 -2.81 29.57
C ALA A 443 -16.90 -4.03 29.19
N LEU A 444 -17.52 -4.03 28.01
CA LEU A 444 -18.31 -5.16 27.50
C LEU A 444 -17.45 -6.41 27.28
N SER A 445 -16.21 -6.25 26.80
CA SER A 445 -15.28 -7.37 26.64
C SER A 445 -14.90 -7.99 27.99
N ILE A 446 -14.60 -7.18 29.00
CA ILE A 446 -14.26 -7.67 30.36
C ILE A 446 -15.47 -8.37 31.00
N VAL A 447 -16.62 -7.71 30.99
CA VAL A 447 -17.86 -8.24 31.57
C VAL A 447 -18.29 -9.50 30.80
N GLY A 448 -18.26 -9.47 29.48
CA GLY A 448 -18.61 -10.61 28.64
C GLY A 448 -17.71 -11.81 28.88
N ALA A 449 -16.39 -11.63 28.88
CA ALA A 449 -15.45 -12.73 29.10
C ALA A 449 -15.59 -13.33 30.52
N LEU A 450 -15.71 -12.49 31.54
CA LEU A 450 -15.82 -12.95 32.94
C LEU A 450 -17.20 -13.55 33.22
N VAL A 451 -18.28 -12.87 32.82
CA VAL A 451 -19.65 -13.32 33.09
C VAL A 451 -19.98 -14.56 32.27
N ILE A 452 -19.69 -14.60 30.97
CA ILE A 452 -19.96 -15.78 30.15
C ILE A 452 -19.11 -16.96 30.66
N GLY A 453 -17.82 -16.75 30.92
CA GLY A 453 -16.94 -17.81 31.42
C GLY A 453 -17.36 -18.34 32.79
N GLN A 454 -17.51 -17.47 33.78
CA GLN A 454 -17.86 -17.88 35.15
C GLN A 454 -19.29 -18.40 35.24
N ALA A 455 -20.25 -17.78 34.56
CA ALA A 455 -21.63 -18.25 34.56
C ALA A 455 -21.76 -19.60 33.85
N ALA A 456 -21.06 -19.81 32.72
CA ALA A 456 -21.06 -21.11 32.03
C ALA A 456 -20.49 -22.23 32.91
N VAL A 457 -19.44 -21.94 33.68
CA VAL A 457 -18.87 -22.90 34.65
C VAL A 457 -19.81 -23.15 35.82
N SER A 458 -20.35 -22.08 36.41
CA SER A 458 -21.20 -22.16 37.61
C SER A 458 -22.56 -22.81 37.31
N ALA A 459 -23.09 -22.59 36.11
CA ALA A 459 -24.31 -23.24 35.62
C ALA A 459 -24.09 -24.69 35.17
N GLY A 460 -22.84 -25.17 35.14
CA GLY A 460 -22.50 -26.51 34.66
C GLY A 460 -22.65 -26.68 33.14
N PHE A 461 -22.78 -25.60 32.37
CA PHE A 461 -22.86 -25.68 30.90
C PHE A 461 -21.51 -25.93 30.24
N ALA A 462 -20.41 -25.49 30.89
CA ALA A 462 -19.06 -25.75 30.44
C ALA A 462 -18.12 -26.06 31.60
N SER A 463 -17.12 -26.90 31.35
CA SER A 463 -16.04 -27.18 32.28
C SER A 463 -15.05 -26.01 32.31
N PRO A 464 -14.38 -25.77 33.46
CA PRO A 464 -13.35 -24.73 33.55
C PRO A 464 -12.27 -24.85 32.47
N ILE A 465 -11.93 -26.08 32.06
CA ILE A 465 -10.87 -26.33 31.08
C ILE A 465 -11.32 -25.93 29.67
N THR A 466 -12.57 -26.19 29.28
CA THR A 466 -13.08 -25.72 27.98
C THR A 466 -13.09 -24.21 27.90
N VAL A 467 -13.46 -23.52 28.98
CA VAL A 467 -13.38 -22.05 29.02
C VAL A 467 -11.96 -21.56 28.79
N VAL A 468 -10.95 -22.19 29.41
CA VAL A 468 -9.54 -21.87 29.18
C VAL A 468 -9.14 -22.13 27.72
N VAL A 469 -9.57 -23.26 27.14
CA VAL A 469 -9.27 -23.60 25.73
C VAL A 469 -9.84 -22.57 24.77
N VAL A 470 -11.10 -22.18 24.95
CA VAL A 470 -11.76 -21.17 24.11
C VAL A 470 -11.12 -19.79 24.33
N ALA A 471 -10.78 -19.42 25.57
CA ALA A 471 -10.10 -18.16 25.85
C ALA A 471 -8.72 -18.06 25.18
N LEU A 472 -7.88 -19.10 25.29
CA LEU A 472 -6.57 -19.13 24.64
C LEU A 472 -6.69 -19.08 23.11
N THR A 473 -7.66 -19.80 22.55
CA THR A 473 -7.97 -19.79 21.12
C THR A 473 -8.37 -18.39 20.65
N THR A 474 -9.19 -17.70 21.44
CA THR A 474 -9.66 -16.33 21.14
C THR A 474 -8.51 -15.33 21.19
N ILE A 475 -7.66 -15.40 22.21
CA ILE A 475 -6.45 -14.58 22.32
C ILE A 475 -5.52 -14.83 21.11
N GLY A 476 -5.32 -16.09 20.74
CA GLY A 476 -4.52 -16.45 19.57
C GLY A 476 -5.09 -15.88 18.27
N SER A 477 -6.43 -15.86 18.12
CA SER A 477 -7.10 -15.28 16.95
C SER A 477 -6.89 -13.77 16.83
N PHE A 478 -6.83 -13.04 17.95
CA PHE A 478 -6.55 -11.60 17.96
C PHE A 478 -5.11 -11.23 17.61
N ALA A 479 -4.17 -12.17 17.68
CA ALA A 479 -2.80 -11.95 17.23
C ALA A 479 -2.68 -11.84 15.69
N THR A 480 -3.73 -12.18 14.94
CA THR A 480 -3.76 -12.08 13.48
C THR A 480 -3.94 -10.62 13.07
N PRO A 481 -2.98 -10.03 12.32
CA PRO A 481 -3.01 -8.60 12.05
C PRO A 481 -4.05 -8.19 11.01
N ALA A 482 -4.36 -9.07 10.04
CA ALA A 482 -5.40 -8.79 9.07
C ALA A 482 -6.76 -9.33 9.52
N TYR A 483 -7.73 -8.42 9.69
CA TYR A 483 -9.08 -8.76 10.15
C TYR A 483 -9.78 -9.78 9.23
N SER A 484 -9.72 -9.58 7.91
CA SER A 484 -10.38 -10.42 6.90
C SER A 484 -9.89 -11.88 6.94
N ALA A 485 -8.57 -12.09 6.99
CA ALA A 485 -8.00 -13.43 7.13
C ALA A 485 -8.33 -14.09 8.47
N ALA A 486 -8.43 -13.30 9.55
CA ALA A 486 -8.81 -13.81 10.85
C ALA A 486 -10.27 -14.33 10.86
N VAL A 487 -11.19 -13.64 10.17
CA VAL A 487 -12.58 -14.10 10.01
C VAL A 487 -12.65 -15.43 9.26
N ALA A 488 -11.88 -15.58 8.18
CA ALA A 488 -11.81 -16.83 7.41
C ALA A 488 -11.46 -18.03 8.30
N LEU A 489 -10.44 -17.89 9.15
CA LEU A 489 -10.00 -18.95 10.05
C LEU A 489 -10.97 -19.24 11.19
N ARG A 490 -11.66 -18.21 11.70
CA ARG A 490 -12.74 -18.39 12.69
C ARG A 490 -13.89 -19.21 12.12
N MET A 491 -14.27 -18.93 10.87
CA MET A 491 -15.33 -19.69 10.19
C MET A 491 -14.95 -21.17 10.02
N LEU A 492 -13.68 -21.46 9.69
CA LEU A 492 -13.18 -22.82 9.50
C LEU A 492 -13.05 -23.63 10.81
N ARG A 493 -13.01 -22.97 11.97
CA ARG A 493 -12.94 -23.61 13.29
C ARG A 493 -14.18 -24.45 13.58
N PHE A 494 -15.38 -23.95 13.28
CA PHE A 494 -16.63 -24.67 13.57
C PHE A 494 -16.74 -26.00 12.80
N PRO A 495 -16.53 -26.05 11.46
CA PRO A 495 -16.48 -27.32 10.74
C PRO A 495 -15.41 -28.28 11.27
N LEU A 496 -14.23 -27.76 11.64
CA LEU A 496 -13.15 -28.60 12.16
C LEU A 496 -13.51 -29.21 13.52
N THR A 497 -14.16 -28.45 14.40
CA THR A 497 -14.65 -28.92 15.69
C THR A 497 -15.78 -29.94 15.54
N ILE A 498 -16.66 -29.76 14.56
CA ILE A 498 -17.70 -30.76 14.23
C ILE A 498 -17.06 -32.05 13.72
N LEU A 499 -16.09 -31.97 12.79
CA LEU A 499 -15.36 -33.14 12.30
C LEU A 499 -14.61 -33.87 13.43
N ALA A 500 -14.03 -33.13 14.38
CA ALA A 500 -13.41 -33.69 15.57
C ALA A 500 -14.43 -34.42 16.46
N GLY A 501 -15.63 -33.89 16.60
CA GLY A 501 -16.71 -34.52 17.36
C GLY A 501 -17.31 -35.75 16.69
N MET A 502 -17.19 -35.89 15.37
CA MET A 502 -17.71 -37.04 14.61
C MET A 502 -16.67 -38.16 14.44
N PHE A 503 -15.42 -37.79 14.13
CA PHE A 503 -14.37 -38.73 13.73
C PHE A 503 -13.11 -38.64 14.60
N GLY A 504 -13.13 -37.88 15.69
CA GLY A 504 -11.96 -37.68 16.55
C GLY A 504 -10.79 -37.03 15.80
N LEU A 505 -9.58 -37.50 16.10
CA LEU A 505 -8.35 -36.93 15.54
C LEU A 505 -8.26 -37.13 14.01
N TYR A 506 -8.86 -38.22 13.51
CA TYR A 506 -8.94 -38.49 12.08
C TYR A 506 -9.75 -37.41 11.33
N GLY A 507 -10.87 -36.97 11.92
CA GLY A 507 -11.67 -35.87 11.38
C GLY A 507 -10.92 -34.55 11.31
N VAL A 508 -10.15 -34.23 12.36
CA VAL A 508 -9.28 -33.05 12.38
C VAL A 508 -8.26 -33.11 11.25
N MET A 509 -7.60 -34.26 11.05
CA MET A 509 -6.63 -34.43 9.97
C MET A 509 -7.25 -34.29 8.59
N ILE A 510 -8.43 -34.88 8.35
CA ILE A 510 -9.15 -34.71 7.07
C ILE A 510 -9.50 -33.24 6.85
N GLY A 511 -10.03 -32.56 7.87
CA GLY A 511 -10.37 -31.14 7.78
C GLY A 511 -9.16 -30.27 7.44
N LEU A 512 -8.01 -30.53 8.09
CA LEU A 512 -6.76 -29.82 7.78
C LEU A 512 -6.25 -30.10 6.37
N ILE A 513 -6.34 -31.35 5.90
CA ILE A 513 -5.98 -31.70 4.52
C ILE A 513 -6.91 -30.97 3.53
N ALA A 514 -8.21 -30.93 3.80
CA ALA A 514 -9.18 -30.24 2.95
C ALA A 514 -8.90 -28.72 2.89
N ILE A 515 -8.64 -28.08 4.03
CA ILE A 515 -8.27 -26.66 4.10
C ILE A 515 -6.96 -26.40 3.35
N SER A 516 -5.95 -27.25 3.54
CA SER A 516 -4.65 -27.13 2.85
C SER A 516 -4.81 -27.28 1.34
N ASN A 517 -5.58 -28.27 0.89
CA ASN A 517 -5.84 -28.49 -0.53
C ASN A 517 -6.58 -27.32 -1.16
N HIS A 518 -7.57 -26.75 -0.45
CA HIS A 518 -8.26 -25.54 -0.89
C HIS A 518 -7.29 -24.37 -1.07
N LEU A 519 -6.47 -24.06 -0.06
CA LEU A 519 -5.45 -23.01 -0.13
C LEU A 519 -4.45 -23.19 -1.28
N LEU A 520 -4.07 -24.43 -1.58
CA LEU A 520 -3.17 -24.75 -2.71
C LEU A 520 -3.84 -24.60 -4.08
N SER A 521 -5.16 -24.81 -4.15
CA SER A 521 -5.93 -24.65 -5.39
C SER A 521 -6.25 -23.19 -5.73
N LEU A 522 -6.30 -22.32 -4.72
CA LEU A 522 -6.64 -20.91 -4.88
C LEU A 522 -5.58 -20.14 -5.67
N ARG A 523 -6.08 -19.25 -6.53
CA ARG A 523 -5.29 -18.25 -7.24
C ARG A 523 -5.94 -16.89 -7.05
N SER A 524 -5.12 -15.84 -7.03
CA SER A 524 -5.54 -14.44 -7.05
C SER A 524 -4.90 -13.78 -8.27
N PHE A 525 -5.71 -13.41 -9.27
CA PHE A 525 -5.28 -12.81 -10.53
C PHE A 525 -4.15 -13.60 -11.20
N GLY A 526 -4.31 -14.93 -11.24
CA GLY A 526 -3.33 -15.86 -11.82
C GLY A 526 -2.13 -16.21 -10.93
N VAL A 527 -1.95 -15.53 -9.80
CA VAL A 527 -0.88 -15.82 -8.83
C VAL A 527 -1.34 -16.88 -7.82
N PRO A 528 -0.56 -17.95 -7.55
CA PRO A 528 -0.89 -18.93 -6.52
C PRO A 528 -1.02 -18.29 -5.13
N TYR A 529 -2.14 -18.52 -4.46
CA TYR A 529 -2.46 -17.87 -3.19
C TYR A 529 -1.50 -18.24 -2.05
N PHE A 530 -0.99 -19.47 -2.06
CA PHE A 530 -0.03 -19.98 -1.07
C PHE A 530 1.44 -19.65 -1.40
N SER A 531 1.69 -18.83 -2.41
CA SER A 531 3.02 -18.29 -2.68
C SER A 531 3.49 -17.38 -1.53
N PRO A 532 4.77 -17.38 -1.14
CA PRO A 532 5.94 -18.03 -1.77
C PRO A 532 6.25 -19.46 -1.27
N LEU A 533 5.36 -20.08 -0.47
CA LEU A 533 5.58 -21.46 0.01
C LEU A 533 5.39 -22.47 -1.14
N VAL A 534 4.33 -22.28 -1.93
CA VAL A 534 4.04 -23.10 -3.11
C VAL A 534 3.61 -22.21 -4.28
N PRO A 535 4.35 -22.19 -5.40
CA PRO A 535 5.66 -22.83 -5.62
C PRO A 535 6.74 -22.24 -4.71
N THR A 536 7.69 -23.07 -4.29
CA THR A 536 8.70 -22.69 -3.29
C THR A 536 9.67 -21.66 -3.85
N ASP A 537 9.59 -20.43 -3.35
CA ASP A 537 10.55 -19.36 -3.59
C ASP A 537 11.34 -19.08 -2.29
N TRP A 538 12.56 -19.60 -2.23
CA TRP A 538 13.47 -19.41 -1.09
C TRP A 538 13.76 -17.95 -0.77
N GLN A 539 13.69 -17.05 -1.76
CA GLN A 539 13.88 -15.62 -1.51
C GLN A 539 12.66 -15.01 -0.81
N GLY A 540 11.46 -15.42 -1.19
CA GLY A 540 10.21 -14.98 -0.55
C GLY A 540 9.98 -15.58 0.84
N ILE A 541 10.39 -16.83 1.07
CA ILE A 541 10.26 -17.50 2.39
C ILE A 541 11.09 -16.79 3.46
N LYS A 542 12.26 -16.24 3.08
CA LYS A 542 13.13 -15.40 3.94
C LYS A 542 12.48 -14.11 4.43
N ASP A 543 11.33 -13.73 3.87
CA ASP A 543 10.54 -12.59 4.32
C ASP A 543 9.13 -13.02 4.79
N THR A 544 8.83 -14.32 4.82
CA THR A 544 7.53 -14.85 5.23
C THR A 544 7.52 -15.20 6.72
N LEU A 545 8.31 -16.18 7.18
CA LEU A 545 8.30 -16.64 8.59
C LEU A 545 9.28 -15.87 9.46
N LEU A 546 10.54 -15.81 9.03
CA LEU A 546 11.60 -15.04 9.68
C LEU A 546 11.83 -13.79 8.85
N ARG A 547 11.91 -12.62 9.49
CA ARG A 547 12.19 -11.36 8.81
C ARG A 547 13.70 -11.22 8.65
N SER A 548 14.19 -11.50 7.46
CA SER A 548 15.61 -11.27 7.15
C SER A 548 15.93 -9.77 7.06
N PRO A 549 17.19 -9.35 7.31
CA PRO A 549 17.56 -7.95 7.21
C PRO A 549 17.34 -7.37 5.81
N LEU A 550 16.98 -6.09 5.71
CA LEU A 550 16.61 -5.43 4.45
C LEU A 550 17.68 -5.57 3.35
N TRP A 551 18.97 -5.56 3.68
CA TRP A 551 20.05 -5.70 2.70
C TRP A 551 20.10 -7.10 2.05
N THR A 552 19.50 -8.11 2.67
CA THR A 552 19.40 -9.47 2.13
C THR A 552 18.21 -9.66 1.19
N LEU A 553 17.21 -8.77 1.26
CA LEU A 553 15.99 -8.77 0.44
C LEU A 553 16.21 -8.07 -0.90
N THR A 554 17.13 -8.61 -1.68
CA THR A 554 17.65 -7.96 -2.90
C THR A 554 16.68 -7.97 -4.08
N LYS A 555 15.77 -8.97 -4.14
CA LYS A 555 14.82 -9.17 -5.23
C LYS A 555 13.38 -8.92 -4.79
N ARG A 556 12.54 -8.50 -5.74
CA ARG A 556 11.08 -8.45 -5.61
C ARG A 556 10.47 -9.86 -5.62
N PRO A 557 9.24 -10.06 -5.12
CA PRO A 557 8.61 -11.38 -5.09
C PRO A 557 8.50 -12.00 -6.48
N ALA A 558 9.04 -13.22 -6.67
CA ALA A 558 9.14 -13.84 -7.99
C ALA A 558 7.77 -14.18 -8.61
N HIS A 559 6.79 -14.49 -7.77
CA HIS A 559 5.44 -14.88 -8.18
C HIS A 559 4.62 -13.76 -8.85
N LEU A 560 5.07 -12.51 -8.77
CA LEU A 560 4.43 -11.37 -9.43
C LEU A 560 4.93 -11.16 -10.87
N PHE A 561 5.97 -11.90 -11.30
CA PHE A 561 6.59 -11.78 -12.63
C PHE A 561 6.89 -10.32 -13.02
N THR A 562 7.51 -9.57 -12.09
CA THR A 562 7.77 -8.14 -12.27
C THR A 562 8.78 -7.90 -13.40
N ARG A 563 8.59 -6.81 -14.16
CA ARG A 563 9.53 -6.41 -15.22
C ARG A 563 10.90 -6.06 -14.66
N ASN A 564 10.92 -5.38 -13.51
CA ASN A 564 12.14 -5.13 -12.75
C ASN A 564 12.18 -6.04 -11.51
N PRO A 565 13.06 -7.05 -11.46
CA PRO A 565 13.15 -7.95 -10.31
C PRO A 565 14.00 -7.38 -9.16
N THR A 566 14.73 -6.29 -9.35
CA THR A 566 15.71 -5.79 -8.36
C THR A 566 15.09 -4.78 -7.39
N ARG A 567 15.10 -5.09 -6.09
CA ARG A 567 14.60 -4.23 -5.00
C ARG A 567 15.71 -3.34 -4.43
N VAL A 568 16.89 -3.91 -4.18
CA VAL A 568 18.03 -3.20 -3.55
C VAL A 568 19.18 -3.08 -4.54
N GLY A 569 19.73 -1.88 -4.69
CA GLY A 569 20.88 -1.61 -5.56
C GLY A 569 22.16 -2.31 -5.09
N LYS A 570 22.97 -2.80 -6.04
CA LYS A 570 24.24 -3.51 -5.78
C LYS A 570 25.21 -2.69 -4.91
N LYS A 571 25.24 -1.35 -5.08
CA LYS A 571 26.08 -0.43 -4.31
C LYS A 571 25.77 -0.48 -2.81
N THR A 572 24.49 -0.52 -2.44
CA THR A 572 24.05 -0.58 -1.04
C THR A 572 24.45 -1.89 -0.37
N ILE A 573 24.30 -3.01 -1.09
CA ILE A 573 24.71 -4.34 -0.60
C ILE A 573 26.21 -4.36 -0.33
N GLN A 574 27.01 -3.84 -1.28
CA GLN A 574 28.46 -3.79 -1.15
C GLN A 574 28.90 -2.87 0.00
N ALA A 575 28.22 -1.75 0.22
CA ALA A 575 28.51 -0.84 1.32
C ALA A 575 28.21 -1.47 2.70
N MET A 576 27.07 -2.18 2.83
CA MET A 576 26.66 -2.82 4.07
C MET A 576 27.51 -4.04 4.44
N MET A 577 28.07 -4.75 3.44
CA MET A 577 28.96 -5.90 3.67
C MET A 577 30.40 -5.50 4.03
N ARG A 578 30.79 -4.24 3.86
CA ARG A 578 32.12 -3.77 4.25
C ARG A 578 32.18 -3.61 5.77
N PRO A 579 33.23 -4.12 6.44
CA PRO A 579 33.42 -3.86 7.86
C PRO A 579 33.59 -2.35 8.06
N THR A 580 32.66 -1.73 8.79
CA THR A 580 32.76 -0.32 9.15
C THR A 580 33.89 -0.16 10.16
N GLY A 581 35.01 0.43 9.73
CA GLY A 581 36.02 0.92 10.67
C GLY A 581 35.38 1.96 11.60
N SER A 582 35.76 1.96 12.88
CA SER A 582 35.21 2.93 13.84
C SER A 582 35.52 4.36 13.34
N PRO A 583 34.49 5.22 13.18
CA PRO A 583 34.68 6.62 12.81
C PRO A 583 35.53 7.38 13.85
N LEU A 584 35.49 6.91 15.11
CA LEU A 584 36.14 7.49 16.27
C LEU A 584 37.42 6.72 16.63
N GLN A 585 38.23 6.34 15.64
CA GLN A 585 39.57 5.80 15.92
C GLN A 585 40.51 6.95 16.31
N PRO A 586 41.11 6.94 17.53
CA PRO A 586 41.99 8.03 18.00
C PRO A 586 43.18 8.28 17.06
N SER A 587 43.69 7.23 16.40
CA SER A 587 44.81 7.30 15.45
C SER A 587 44.54 8.17 14.22
N LYS A 588 43.27 8.42 13.86
CA LYS A 588 42.89 9.31 12.74
C LYS A 588 42.89 10.78 13.13
N TYR A 589 42.78 11.10 14.43
CA TYR A 589 42.77 12.47 14.94
C TYR A 589 44.16 12.93 15.38
N VAL A 590 45.00 12.04 15.91
CA VAL A 590 46.38 12.35 16.33
C VAL A 590 47.28 12.80 15.16
N LYS A 591 47.00 12.37 13.93
CA LYS A 591 47.76 12.78 12.74
C LYS A 591 47.46 14.19 12.23
N LYS A 592 46.40 14.86 12.72
CA LYS A 592 46.04 16.22 12.26
C LYS A 592 46.63 17.34 13.09
N GLU A 593 47.14 17.06 14.29
CA GLU A 593 47.74 18.08 15.17
C GLU A 593 49.28 18.03 15.25
N GLY A 594 49.93 16.99 14.72
CA GLY A 594 51.41 16.87 14.70
C GLY A 594 52.10 17.54 13.49
N GLY A 595 51.36 18.31 12.68
CA GLY A 595 51.83 18.88 11.41
C GLY A 595 52.12 20.38 11.44
N ALA A 596 52.52 20.95 12.58
CA ALA A 596 53.03 22.31 12.64
C ALA A 596 53.98 22.46 13.83
N GLY A 597 55.28 22.58 13.54
CA GLY A 597 56.27 23.08 14.47
C GLY A 597 57.04 22.03 15.27
N ALA A 598 58.26 21.74 14.84
CA ALA A 598 59.47 21.83 15.66
C ALA A 598 60.60 21.02 14.99
N GLY A 599 61.34 21.69 14.10
CA GLY A 599 62.74 21.35 13.92
C GLY A 599 63.51 21.90 15.13
N SER A 600 64.10 21.03 15.93
CA SER A 600 65.31 21.37 16.69
C SER A 600 66.01 20.08 17.10
N LYS A 601 67.22 19.92 16.57
CA LYS A 601 68.22 18.98 17.09
C LYS A 601 68.66 19.46 18.47
N ALA A 602 68.82 18.56 19.43
CA ALA A 602 69.90 18.64 20.40
C ALA A 602 70.11 17.30 21.08
N ASP A 603 71.37 16.88 21.07
CA ASP A 603 71.97 15.76 21.76
C ASP A 603 71.71 15.78 23.28
N HIS A 604 71.63 14.62 23.92
CA HIS A 604 72.67 14.17 24.86
C HIS A 604 72.28 12.88 25.58
N HIS A 605 73.32 12.06 25.78
CA HIS A 605 73.48 10.97 26.74
C HIS A 605 72.69 11.10 28.05
N ASN A 606 72.19 9.99 28.61
CA ASN A 606 72.83 9.28 29.73
C ASN A 606 72.11 7.93 30.04
N PRO A 607 72.55 7.09 31.00
CA PRO A 607 72.77 5.67 30.75
C PRO A 607 71.93 4.75 31.66
N SER A 608 72.16 3.45 31.49
CA SER A 608 72.26 2.42 32.53
C SER A 608 71.24 2.40 33.69
N ASP A 609 70.60 1.24 33.76
CA ASP A 609 70.49 0.38 34.94
C ASP A 609 69.22 0.46 35.80
N GLY A 610 68.85 -0.72 36.31
CA GLY A 610 67.89 -0.88 37.40
C GLY A 610 66.63 -1.67 37.03
N GLY A 611 66.74 -3.00 37.05
CA GLY A 611 65.58 -3.89 37.05
C GLY A 611 64.86 -3.96 38.41
N GLY A 612 63.75 -4.69 38.40
CA GLY A 612 63.22 -5.43 39.55
C GLY A 612 62.31 -4.65 40.50
N HIS A 613 60.99 -4.81 40.34
CA HIS A 613 60.20 -5.70 41.18
C HIS A 613 58.85 -6.02 40.56
#